data_AF-A0A2D4GMT0-F1
#
_entry.id   AF-A0A2D4GMT0-F1
#
_cell.length_a   1.000
_cell.length_b   1.000
_cell.length_c   1.000
_cell.angle_alpha   90.00
_cell.angle_beta   90.00
_cell.angle_gamma   90.00
#
_symmetry.space_group_name_H-M   'P 1'
#
loop_
_entity.id
_entity.type
_entity.pdbx_description
1 polymer ?
#
loop_
_entity_poly.entity_id
_entity_poly.type
_entity_poly.pdbx_seq_one_letter_code
_entity_poly.pdbx_strand_id
1 'polypeptide(L)'
;GGTRQWALIRYISGILKKKVEALDEACTDLLSHQKHLTVGLPPEPREKTISAPLPYEELTQLIDEASEKNMSLCILTQEIMVYLAMYIRTQPALFAEMFRLRIGLIIQVMAMELAQSLCCSGEEAAESLMSLSPSHMKNLLHHILSGKEFGVERSVRATDSTLTPAVSIREFGAVGATKSERAGIVKLKSEIQQAGALQSLEAGAGPAQLSRSFLAPGRRDPAEAPVDSSAKDGRQGQWLRRRRLDGALNRVPVGFYQKVWRILQKCHGLSVEGFVLPSSTTREMTPGEIKFAVQVESVLNRVPQPEYRQLFVEAILVLTLLTDAEGPSIGGLVAVDRIVHVANDLFYQEQKLLGADDPMLERDPATGICKLLYDSAPSGRFGSMTYLSRAVATCVHEFLPSGGCTTQ
;
A
#
# COMPACT_ATOMS: atom_id res chain seq x y z
N GLY A 1 38.74 4.20 18.18
CA GLY A 1 37.39 4.57 18.68
C GLY A 1 36.32 4.11 17.71
N GLY A 2 36.10 2.78 17.63
CA GLY A 2 35.47 2.13 16.47
C GLY A 2 33.97 1.80 16.58
N THR A 3 33.30 2.07 17.70
CA THR A 3 31.88 1.73 17.88
C THR A 3 31.12 2.95 18.39
N ARG A 4 30.56 3.73 17.45
CA ARG A 4 29.58 4.76 17.81
C ARG A 4 28.29 4.05 18.24
N GLN A 5 28.02 4.03 19.54
CA GLN A 5 26.79 3.48 20.11
C GLN A 5 25.62 4.44 19.84
N TRP A 6 25.05 4.38 18.64
CA TRP A 6 24.01 5.32 18.20
C TRP A 6 22.75 5.29 19.06
N ALA A 7 22.35 4.12 19.56
CA ALA A 7 21.22 4.01 20.49
C ALA A 7 21.47 4.83 21.76
N LEU A 8 22.69 4.75 22.33
CA LEU A 8 23.07 5.52 23.50
C LEU A 8 23.16 7.03 23.20
N ILE A 9 23.69 7.40 22.02
CA ILE A 9 23.73 8.80 21.58
C ILE A 9 22.32 9.39 21.48
N ARG A 10 21.37 8.68 20.87
CA ARG A 10 19.96 9.12 20.79
C ARG A 10 19.34 9.25 22.17
N TYR A 11 19.56 8.27 23.04
CA TYR A 11 19.05 8.28 24.40
C TYR A 11 19.58 9.48 25.21
N ILE A 12 20.89 9.71 25.22
CA ILE A 12 21.51 10.85 25.90
C ILE A 12 21.04 12.18 25.29
N SER A 13 20.91 12.24 23.97
CA SER A 13 20.40 13.44 23.27
C SER A 13 18.96 13.77 23.68
N GLY A 14 18.13 12.74 23.86
CA GLY A 14 16.77 12.88 24.38
C GLY A 14 16.74 13.40 25.82
N ILE A 15 17.56 12.82 26.71
CA ILE A 15 17.69 13.29 28.10
C ILE A 15 18.13 14.76 28.15
N LEU A 16 19.13 15.12 27.35
CA LEU A 16 19.66 16.48 27.30
C LEU A 16 18.77 17.45 26.50
N LYS A 17 17.63 16.98 25.98
CA LYS A 17 16.72 17.74 25.10
C LYS A 17 17.47 18.48 23.99
N LYS A 18 18.44 17.79 23.38
CA LYS A 18 19.24 18.37 22.30
C LYS A 18 18.35 18.69 21.11
N LYS A 19 18.61 19.84 20.50
CA LYS A 19 17.87 20.25 19.31
C LYS A 19 18.38 19.52 18.09
N VAL A 20 17.48 18.87 17.34
CA VAL A 20 17.79 18.45 15.97
C VAL A 20 17.72 19.69 15.10
N GLU A 21 18.80 20.00 14.39
CA GLU A 21 18.91 21.18 13.56
C GLU A 21 17.85 21.18 12.44
N ALA A 22 17.28 22.35 12.15
CA ALA A 22 16.30 22.58 11.08
C ALA A 22 15.01 21.74 11.17
N LEU A 23 14.57 21.37 12.38
CA LEU A 23 13.37 20.56 12.58
C LEU A 23 12.07 21.27 12.15
N ASP A 24 11.93 22.53 12.53
CA ASP A 24 10.82 23.42 12.19
C ASP A 24 10.82 23.80 10.71
N GLU A 25 12.00 24.04 10.13
CA GLU A 25 12.19 24.18 8.68
C GLU A 25 11.75 22.89 7.95
N ALA A 26 12.16 21.72 8.43
CA ALA A 26 11.77 20.43 7.86
C ALA A 26 10.25 20.19 7.92
N CYS A 27 9.60 20.56 9.02
CA CYS A 27 8.15 20.52 9.15
C CYS A 27 7.48 21.43 8.11
N THR A 28 7.96 22.67 7.99
CA THR A 28 7.47 23.66 7.03
C THR A 28 7.64 23.19 5.58
N ASP A 29 8.80 22.61 5.25
CA ASP A 29 9.09 22.04 3.93
C ASP A 29 8.07 20.95 3.58
N LEU A 30 7.82 20.00 4.48
CA LEU A 30 6.89 18.91 4.21
C LEU A 30 5.45 19.42 4.00
N LEU A 31 4.99 20.34 4.85
CA LEU A 31 3.65 20.90 4.76
C LEU A 31 3.46 21.75 3.49
N SER A 32 4.46 22.55 3.12
CA SER A 32 4.41 23.38 1.89
C SER A 32 4.34 22.55 0.61
N HIS A 33 4.90 21.33 0.61
CA HIS A 33 4.74 20.33 -0.45
C HIS A 33 3.39 19.59 -0.41
N GLN A 34 2.38 20.16 0.24
CA GLN A 34 1.01 19.63 0.33
C GLN A 34 0.97 18.23 0.95
N LYS A 35 1.80 18.00 1.98
CA LYS A 35 1.74 16.79 2.80
C LYS A 35 1.13 17.11 4.14
N HIS A 36 0.30 16.19 4.63
CA HIS A 36 -0.11 16.18 6.03
C HIS A 36 0.86 15.39 6.87
N LEU A 37 1.08 15.81 8.11
CA LEU A 37 1.99 15.13 9.01
C LEU A 37 1.23 14.60 10.22
N THR A 38 1.59 13.39 10.65
CA THR A 38 1.24 12.90 11.99
C THR A 38 2.47 12.28 12.65
N VAL A 39 2.54 12.39 13.97
CA VAL A 39 3.57 11.76 14.82
C VAL A 39 2.90 10.90 15.88
N GLY A 40 3.62 9.91 16.41
CA GLY A 40 3.06 8.88 17.28
C GLY A 40 2.37 7.74 16.49
N LEU A 41 2.00 6.68 17.21
CA LEU A 41 1.31 5.52 16.63
C LEU A 41 -0.22 5.69 16.75
N PRO A 42 -0.99 5.28 15.73
CA PRO A 42 -2.45 5.29 15.81
C PRO A 42 -2.98 4.32 16.87
N PRO A 43 -4.22 4.52 17.37
CA PRO A 43 -5.14 5.63 17.06
C PRO A 43 -4.89 6.89 17.92
N GLU A 44 -5.62 7.96 17.63
CA GLU A 44 -5.74 9.11 18.55
C GLU A 44 -6.23 8.64 19.94
N PRO A 45 -5.74 9.23 21.05
CA PRO A 45 -4.99 10.48 21.17
C PRO A 45 -3.46 10.33 21.11
N ARG A 46 -2.93 9.11 20.92
CA ARG A 46 -1.49 8.83 20.86
C ARG A 46 -0.86 9.42 19.60
N GLU A 47 -1.54 9.23 18.48
CA GLU A 47 -1.21 9.93 17.24
C GLU A 47 -1.64 11.40 17.32
N LYS A 48 -0.74 12.29 16.93
CA LYS A 48 -0.94 13.74 16.91
C LYS A 48 -0.81 14.25 15.48
N THR A 49 -1.80 15.02 15.03
CA THR A 49 -1.79 15.64 13.70
C THR A 49 -1.10 17.01 13.74
N ILE A 50 -0.21 17.25 12.78
CA ILE A 50 0.41 18.55 12.54
C ILE A 50 -0.20 19.10 11.24
N SER A 51 -1.08 20.09 11.37
CA SER A 51 -1.86 20.66 10.26
C SER A 51 -1.31 21.98 9.73
N ALA A 52 -0.41 22.62 10.48
CA ALA A 52 0.23 23.88 10.12
C ALA A 52 1.68 23.88 10.62
N PRO A 53 2.57 24.70 10.01
CA PRO A 53 3.93 24.86 10.52
C PRO A 53 3.90 25.31 11.99
N LEU A 54 4.68 24.64 12.82
CA LEU A 54 4.78 24.92 14.25
C LEU A 54 6.18 25.44 14.58
N PRO A 55 6.32 26.38 15.55
CA PRO A 55 7.60 26.73 16.11
C PRO A 55 8.31 25.51 16.71
N TYR A 56 9.64 25.57 16.74
CA TYR A 56 10.49 24.48 17.23
C TYR A 56 10.05 23.89 18.59
N GLU A 57 9.74 24.77 19.57
CA GLU A 57 9.40 24.34 20.93
C GLU A 57 8.06 23.60 20.98
N GLU A 58 7.03 24.14 20.31
CA GLU A 58 5.70 23.52 20.22
C GLU A 58 5.77 22.17 19.48
N LEU A 59 6.54 22.13 18.39
CA LEU A 59 6.75 20.90 17.61
C LEU A 59 7.45 19.82 18.43
N THR A 60 8.49 20.19 19.19
CA THR A 60 9.23 19.25 20.05
C THR A 60 8.33 18.72 21.18
N GLN A 61 7.54 19.60 21.80
CA GLN A 61 6.58 19.19 22.83
C GLN A 61 5.53 18.21 22.28
N LEU A 62 4.97 18.50 21.10
CA LEU A 62 3.99 17.64 20.45
C LEU A 62 4.58 16.26 20.14
N ILE A 63 5.84 16.19 19.68
CA ILE A 63 6.56 14.93 19.44
C ILE A 63 6.81 14.17 20.75
N ASP A 64 7.20 14.85 21.83
CA ASP A 64 7.46 14.22 23.13
C ASP A 64 6.18 13.60 23.71
N GLU A 65 5.05 14.33 23.63
CA GLU A 65 3.73 13.82 24.03
C GLU A 65 3.32 12.59 23.20
N ALA A 66 3.51 12.65 21.88
CA ALA A 66 3.21 11.54 20.97
C ALA A 66 4.13 10.33 21.14
N SER A 67 5.31 10.52 21.72
CA SER A 67 6.32 9.48 21.97
C SER A 67 6.14 8.79 23.32
N GLU A 68 5.08 9.10 24.09
CA GLU A 68 4.76 8.47 25.39
C GLU A 68 5.93 8.46 26.37
N LYS A 69 6.71 9.56 26.42
CA LYS A 69 7.93 9.70 27.23
C LYS A 69 9.09 8.77 26.84
N ASN A 70 9.04 8.14 25.66
CA ASN A 70 10.20 7.45 25.11
C ASN A 70 11.18 8.45 24.48
N MET A 71 12.20 8.82 25.25
CA MET A 71 13.20 9.83 24.86
C MET A 71 13.91 9.50 23.55
N SER A 72 14.27 8.22 23.36
CA SER A 72 14.98 7.80 22.17
C SER A 72 14.08 7.83 20.93
N LEU A 73 12.80 7.45 21.08
CA LEU A 73 11.81 7.54 20.00
C LEU A 73 11.50 8.99 19.61
N CYS A 74 11.49 9.91 20.58
CA CYS A 74 11.33 11.34 20.32
C CYS A 74 12.45 11.86 19.39
N ILE A 75 13.71 11.56 19.71
CA ILE A 75 14.85 11.92 18.84
C ILE A 75 14.78 11.24 17.48
N LEU A 76 14.43 9.95 17.44
CA LEU A 76 14.27 9.24 16.17
C LEU A 76 13.17 9.86 15.29
N THR A 77 12.04 10.25 15.87
CA THR A 77 10.94 10.91 15.15
C THR A 77 11.38 12.22 14.53
N GLN A 78 12.17 13.01 15.26
CA GLN A 78 12.77 14.25 14.76
C GLN A 78 13.76 13.97 13.60
N GLU A 79 14.66 12.99 13.75
CA GLU A 79 15.59 12.57 12.70
C GLU A 79 14.84 12.16 11.41
N ILE A 80 13.82 11.31 11.55
CA ILE A 80 13.03 10.84 10.40
C ILE A 80 12.32 12.00 9.73
N MET A 81 11.75 12.95 10.47
CA MET A 81 11.10 14.13 9.89
C MET A 81 12.08 14.98 9.08
N VAL A 82 13.29 15.21 9.58
CA VAL A 82 14.35 15.91 8.83
C VAL A 82 14.74 15.13 7.58
N TYR A 83 14.93 13.82 7.66
CA TYR A 83 15.25 13.02 6.46
C TYR A 83 14.13 13.02 5.43
N LEU A 84 12.86 12.97 5.86
CA LEU A 84 11.71 13.11 4.96
C LEU A 84 11.76 14.45 4.24
N ALA A 85 12.04 15.55 4.94
CA ALA A 85 12.18 16.88 4.33
C ALA A 85 13.36 16.95 3.34
N MET A 86 14.48 16.32 3.66
CA MET A 86 15.59 16.20 2.70
C MET A 86 15.17 15.45 1.42
N TYR A 87 14.40 14.38 1.57
CA TYR A 87 13.95 13.59 0.43
C TYR A 87 12.87 14.29 -0.39
N ILE A 88 11.93 15.01 0.22
CA ILE A 88 10.89 15.68 -0.56
C ILE A 88 11.47 16.81 -1.41
N ARG A 89 12.50 17.51 -0.91
CA ARG A 89 13.24 18.54 -1.66
C ARG A 89 14.04 17.98 -2.84
N THR A 90 14.62 16.79 -2.67
CA THR A 90 15.54 16.21 -3.68
C THR A 90 14.86 15.22 -4.63
N GLN A 91 13.84 14.50 -4.17
CA GLN A 91 13.12 13.44 -4.88
C GLN A 91 11.61 13.48 -4.54
N PRO A 92 10.88 14.55 -4.90
CA PRO A 92 9.46 14.71 -4.54
C PRO A 92 8.55 13.58 -5.05
N ALA A 93 8.95 12.91 -6.13
CA ALA A 93 8.23 11.77 -6.71
C ALA A 93 8.05 10.59 -5.72
N LEU A 94 8.94 10.42 -4.73
CA LEU A 94 8.81 9.40 -3.68
C LEU A 94 7.53 9.56 -2.84
N PHE A 95 6.97 10.78 -2.82
CA PHE A 95 5.82 11.15 -2.00
C PHE A 95 4.54 11.35 -2.80
N ALA A 96 4.57 11.20 -4.13
CA ALA A 96 3.43 11.47 -5.00
C ALA A 96 2.17 10.67 -4.61
N GLU A 97 2.37 9.51 -4.01
CA GLU A 97 1.35 8.51 -3.69
C GLU A 97 0.99 8.47 -2.20
N MET A 98 1.52 9.42 -1.44
CA MET A 98 1.25 9.60 -0.01
C MET A 98 0.75 11.02 0.20
N PHE A 99 -0.50 11.16 0.62
CA PHE A 99 -1.08 12.45 0.96
C PHE A 99 -0.71 12.88 2.38
N ARG A 100 -0.75 11.92 3.31
CA ARG A 100 -0.34 12.07 4.70
C ARG A 100 0.90 11.22 5.00
N LEU A 101 1.90 11.81 5.63
CA LEU A 101 3.08 11.14 6.14
C LEU A 101 2.88 10.87 7.63
N ARG A 102 2.61 9.60 7.95
CA ARG A 102 2.42 9.13 9.32
C ARG A 102 3.75 8.65 9.86
N ILE A 103 4.49 9.55 10.49
CA ILE A 103 5.90 9.32 10.86
C ILE A 103 6.03 8.11 11.79
N GLY A 104 5.11 7.94 12.75
CA GLY A 104 5.09 6.76 13.63
C GLY A 104 4.91 5.43 12.86
N LEU A 105 4.01 5.38 11.88
CA LEU A 105 3.84 4.20 11.03
C LEU A 105 5.03 3.96 10.12
N ILE A 106 5.67 5.00 9.61
CA ILE A 106 6.92 4.88 8.83
C ILE A 106 8.00 4.21 9.68
N ILE A 107 8.19 4.66 10.93
CA ILE A 107 9.15 4.06 11.87
C ILE A 107 8.79 2.58 12.15
N GLN A 108 7.52 2.28 12.37
CA GLN A 108 7.05 0.90 12.60
C GLN A 108 7.31 0.00 11.38
N VAL A 109 7.07 0.50 10.17
CA VAL A 109 7.37 -0.22 8.92
C VAL A 109 8.87 -0.44 8.77
N MET A 110 9.71 0.54 9.08
CA MET A 110 11.17 0.37 9.09
C MET A 110 11.61 -0.74 10.05
N ALA A 111 11.06 -0.79 11.27
CA ALA A 111 11.34 -1.86 12.24
C ALA A 111 10.86 -3.23 11.75
N MET A 112 9.64 -3.31 11.20
CA MET A 112 9.07 -4.56 10.68
C MET A 112 9.89 -5.12 9.52
N GLU A 113 10.37 -4.26 8.62
CA GLU A 113 11.22 -4.66 7.51
C GLU A 113 12.60 -5.14 7.97
N LEU A 114 13.16 -4.53 9.03
CA LEU A 114 14.36 -5.08 9.68
C LEU A 114 14.09 -6.43 10.32
N ALA A 115 12.96 -6.61 11.00
CA ALA A 115 12.59 -7.88 11.63
C ALA A 115 12.52 -9.01 10.60
N GLN A 116 11.86 -8.73 9.46
CA GLN A 116 11.75 -9.69 8.36
C GLN A 116 13.12 -9.98 7.72
N SER A 117 13.91 -8.94 7.44
CA SER A 117 15.20 -9.12 6.76
C SER A 117 16.24 -9.82 7.64
N LEU A 118 16.18 -9.63 8.96
CA LEU A 118 17.10 -10.21 9.92
C LEU A 118 16.58 -11.51 10.55
N CYS A 119 15.36 -11.94 10.19
CA CYS A 119 14.67 -13.08 10.79
C CYS A 119 14.66 -13.02 12.33
N CYS A 120 14.40 -11.85 12.90
CA CYS A 120 14.42 -11.62 14.35
C CYS A 120 13.06 -11.20 14.89
N SER A 121 12.95 -11.14 16.22
CA SER A 121 11.75 -10.62 16.88
C SER A 121 11.56 -9.13 16.57
N GLY A 122 10.32 -8.64 16.73
CA GLY A 122 10.02 -7.21 16.56
C GLY A 122 10.76 -6.32 17.55
N GLU A 123 11.01 -6.82 18.76
CA GLU A 123 11.77 -6.11 19.80
C GLU A 123 13.25 -5.99 19.42
N GLU A 124 13.88 -7.09 19.01
CA GLU A 124 15.26 -7.06 18.50
C GLU A 124 15.42 -6.14 17.28
N ALA A 125 14.41 -6.10 16.41
CA ALA A 125 14.42 -5.24 15.25
C ALA A 125 14.28 -3.75 15.63
N ALA A 126 13.46 -3.43 16.63
CA ALA A 126 13.35 -2.08 17.16
C ALA A 126 14.68 -1.63 17.79
N GLU A 127 15.33 -2.47 18.60
CA GLU A 127 16.67 -2.19 19.13
C GLU A 127 17.69 -1.99 18.01
N SER A 128 17.66 -2.86 17.00
CA SER A 128 18.52 -2.77 15.82
C SER A 128 18.31 -1.43 15.10
N LEU A 129 17.05 -1.02 14.89
CA LEU A 129 16.69 0.27 14.30
C LEU A 129 17.30 1.44 15.11
N MET A 130 17.16 1.41 16.43
CA MET A 130 17.71 2.43 17.34
C MET A 130 19.24 2.49 17.32
N SER A 131 19.91 1.41 16.93
CA SER A 131 21.37 1.32 16.82
C SER A 131 21.93 1.74 15.45
N LEU A 132 21.07 2.00 14.45
CA LEU A 132 21.51 2.42 13.12
C LEU A 132 22.15 3.80 13.13
N SER A 133 23.22 3.99 12.35
CA SER A 133 23.80 5.31 12.10
C SER A 133 22.81 6.22 11.34
N PRO A 134 22.98 7.55 11.38
CA PRO A 134 22.21 8.49 10.57
C PRO A 134 22.17 8.13 9.08
N SER A 135 23.29 7.69 8.51
CA SER A 135 23.38 7.27 7.12
C SER A 135 22.58 5.99 6.83
N HIS A 136 22.68 4.96 7.68
CA HIS A 136 21.92 3.73 7.51
C HIS A 136 20.42 3.95 7.75
N MET A 137 20.06 4.82 8.70
CA MET A 137 18.67 5.22 8.94
C MET A 137 18.07 5.88 7.71
N LYS A 138 18.78 6.86 7.16
CA LYS A 138 18.39 7.58 5.95
C LYS A 138 18.25 6.62 4.75
N ASN A 139 19.19 5.70 4.55
CA ASN A 139 19.12 4.71 3.48
C ASN A 139 17.94 3.75 3.65
N LEU A 140 17.70 3.23 4.85
CA LEU A 140 16.54 2.39 5.14
C LEU A 140 15.25 3.13 4.80
N LEU A 141 15.12 4.37 5.25
CA LEU A 141 13.95 5.21 4.95
C LEU A 141 13.74 5.37 3.44
N HIS A 142 14.80 5.61 2.67
CA HIS A 142 14.71 5.69 1.21
C HIS A 142 14.20 4.39 0.58
N HIS A 143 14.67 3.24 1.04
CA HIS A 143 14.20 1.96 0.52
C HIS A 143 12.73 1.70 0.86
N ILE A 144 12.29 2.02 2.08
CA ILE A 144 10.88 1.96 2.46
C ILE A 144 10.03 2.87 1.57
N LEU A 145 10.45 4.12 1.36
CA LEU A 145 9.69 5.07 0.56
C LEU A 145 9.71 4.74 -0.94
N SER A 146 10.84 4.33 -1.50
CA SER A 146 10.92 3.93 -2.92
C SER A 146 10.21 2.59 -3.18
N GLY A 147 10.04 1.78 -2.14
CA GLY A 147 9.55 0.41 -2.25
C GLY A 147 10.50 -0.49 -3.02
N LYS A 148 11.77 -0.10 -3.22
CA LYS A 148 12.81 -0.93 -3.84
C LYS A 148 13.15 -2.12 -2.95
N GLU A 149 13.65 -3.19 -3.56
CA GLU A 149 14.18 -4.33 -2.84
C GLU A 149 15.59 -4.02 -2.31
N PHE A 150 15.87 -4.46 -1.10
CA PHE A 150 17.15 -4.30 -0.44
C PHE A 150 17.41 -5.50 0.46
N GLY A 151 18.67 -5.88 0.56
CA GLY A 151 19.13 -6.93 1.48
C GLY A 151 19.64 -6.29 2.76
N VAL A 152 19.36 -6.93 3.90
CA VAL A 152 19.92 -6.55 5.19
C VAL A 152 20.69 -7.74 5.73
N GLU A 153 21.97 -7.54 6.04
CA GLU A 153 22.82 -8.56 6.64
C GLU A 153 23.33 -8.08 8.01
N ARG A 154 23.35 -8.98 9.01
CA ARG A 154 24.09 -8.75 10.25
C ARG A 154 25.58 -8.91 9.94
N SER A 155 26.32 -7.80 9.90
CA SER A 155 27.77 -7.81 9.83
C SER A 155 28.33 -8.05 11.23
N VAL A 156 28.88 -9.25 11.44
CA VAL A 156 29.67 -9.56 12.63
C VAL A 156 31.11 -9.18 12.31
N ARG A 157 31.56 -7.99 12.74
CA ARG A 157 32.99 -7.67 12.74
C ARG A 157 33.58 -8.15 14.06
N ALA A 158 34.30 -9.27 14.01
CA ALA A 158 35.09 -9.77 15.13
C ALA A 158 36.33 -8.89 15.29
N THR A 159 36.23 -7.84 16.11
CA THR A 159 37.39 -7.15 16.67
C THR A 159 37.08 -6.76 18.11
N ASP A 160 37.76 -7.44 19.04
CA ASP A 160 37.91 -7.19 20.47
C ASP A 160 36.63 -7.05 21.34
N SER A 161 36.29 -8.16 22.00
CA SER A 161 35.63 -8.30 23.31
C SER A 161 34.30 -7.57 23.61
N THR A 162 33.70 -6.85 22.66
CA THR A 162 32.34 -6.31 22.76
C THR A 162 31.58 -6.56 21.46
N LEU A 163 30.82 -7.66 21.42
CA LEU A 163 29.98 -8.04 20.29
C LEU A 163 28.82 -7.03 20.17
N THR A 164 28.94 -6.04 19.29
CA THR A 164 27.79 -5.24 18.84
C THR A 164 27.45 -5.67 17.41
N PRO A 165 26.25 -6.24 17.16
CA PRO A 165 25.86 -6.61 15.81
C PRO A 165 25.71 -5.33 14.97
N ALA A 166 26.49 -5.20 13.90
CA ALA A 166 26.38 -4.07 12.97
C ALA A 166 25.45 -4.46 11.82
N VAL A 167 24.37 -3.72 11.61
CA VAL A 167 23.45 -3.94 10.47
C VAL A 167 24.03 -3.25 9.22
N SER A 168 24.20 -4.00 8.13
CA SER A 168 24.55 -3.46 6.81
C SER A 168 23.40 -3.61 5.83
N ILE A 169 23.05 -2.53 5.13
CA ILE A 169 21.99 -2.48 4.13
C ILE A 169 22.63 -2.46 2.74
N ARG A 170 22.29 -3.42 1.88
CA ARG A 170 22.76 -3.53 0.49
C ARG A 170 21.59 -3.35 -0.49
N GLU A 171 21.75 -2.52 -1.51
CA GLU A 171 20.75 -2.35 -2.57
C GLU A 171 20.84 -3.52 -3.56
N PHE A 172 19.72 -4.20 -3.83
CA PHE A 172 19.63 -5.18 -4.91
C PHE A 172 18.92 -4.55 -6.11
N GLY A 173 19.70 -3.99 -7.03
CA GLY A 173 19.27 -3.64 -8.39
C GLY A 173 18.20 -2.55 -8.53
N ALA A 174 18.16 -1.93 -9.71
CA ALA A 174 17.18 -0.91 -10.05
C ALA A 174 15.85 -1.55 -10.45
N VAL A 175 14.88 -1.61 -9.52
CA VAL A 175 13.46 -1.77 -9.89
C VAL A 175 12.77 -0.43 -9.66
N GLY A 176 12.93 0.45 -10.64
CA GLY A 176 12.18 1.69 -10.76
C GLY A 176 10.82 1.40 -11.38
N ALA A 177 9.76 1.65 -10.62
CA ALA A 177 8.49 2.09 -11.15
C ALA A 177 7.70 2.70 -9.98
N THR A 178 7.02 3.81 -10.22
CA THR A 178 6.07 4.39 -9.26
C THR A 178 4.92 3.39 -9.00
N LYS A 179 4.16 3.47 -7.90
CA LYS A 179 2.99 2.58 -7.72
C LYS A 179 1.98 2.78 -8.86
N SER A 180 1.88 3.98 -9.42
CA SER A 180 0.98 4.33 -10.52
C SER A 180 1.30 3.58 -11.81
N GLU A 181 2.58 3.36 -12.10
CA GLU A 181 3.04 2.49 -13.20
C GLU A 181 2.82 1.01 -12.90
N ARG A 182 2.93 0.61 -11.62
CA ARG A 182 2.79 -0.80 -11.17
C ARG A 182 1.37 -1.23 -10.88
N ALA A 183 0.45 -0.30 -10.66
CA ALA A 183 -0.95 -0.56 -10.32
C ALA A 183 -1.67 -1.34 -11.43
N GLY A 184 -1.07 -1.48 -12.61
CA GLY A 184 -1.54 -2.37 -13.67
C GLY A 184 -2.80 -1.88 -14.38
N ILE A 185 -3.45 -0.82 -13.90
CA ILE A 185 -4.72 -0.31 -14.44
C ILE A 185 -4.61 0.18 -15.89
N VAL A 186 -3.48 0.78 -16.27
CA VAL A 186 -3.23 1.21 -17.66
C VAL A 186 -3.15 0.00 -18.58
N LYS A 187 -2.41 -1.03 -18.15
CA LYS A 187 -2.27 -2.29 -18.89
C LYS A 187 -3.61 -3.01 -18.98
N LEU A 188 -4.34 -3.12 -17.87
CA LEU A 188 -5.68 -3.70 -17.84
C LEU A 188 -6.63 -2.96 -18.79
N LYS A 189 -6.64 -1.62 -18.79
CA LYS A 189 -7.44 -0.82 -19.72
C LYS A 189 -7.10 -1.14 -21.18
N SER A 190 -5.81 -1.28 -21.51
CA SER A 190 -5.37 -1.67 -22.86
C SER A 190 -5.80 -3.10 -23.24
N GLU A 191 -5.71 -4.05 -22.31
CA GLU A 191 -6.13 -5.44 -22.52
C GLU A 191 -7.65 -5.53 -22.76
N ILE A 192 -8.46 -4.77 -22.01
CA ILE A 192 -9.92 -4.68 -22.20
C ILE A 192 -10.25 -4.05 -23.56
N GLN A 193 -9.57 -2.97 -23.94
CA GLN A 193 -9.79 -2.31 -25.24
C GLN A 193 -9.42 -3.21 -26.43
N GLN A 194 -8.34 -3.98 -26.33
CA GLN A 194 -7.94 -4.95 -27.35
C GLN A 194 -8.95 -6.10 -27.48
N ALA A 195 -9.47 -6.60 -26.35
CA ALA A 195 -10.52 -7.63 -26.36
C ALA A 195 -11.83 -7.12 -26.99
N GLY A 196 -12.22 -5.86 -26.73
CA GLY A 196 -13.39 -5.24 -27.36
C GLY A 196 -13.21 -4.96 -28.86
N ALA A 197 -11.99 -4.62 -29.30
CA ALA A 197 -11.68 -4.43 -30.72
C ALA A 197 -11.77 -5.73 -31.52
N LEU A 198 -11.36 -6.86 -30.94
CA LEU A 198 -11.53 -8.19 -31.55
C LEU A 198 -13.01 -8.59 -31.66
N GLN A 199 -13.84 -8.25 -30.67
CA GLN A 199 -15.29 -8.48 -30.72
C GLN A 199 -16.01 -7.63 -31.79
N SER A 200 -15.46 -6.46 -32.13
CA SER A 200 -16.02 -5.57 -33.15
C SER A 200 -15.86 -6.08 -34.58
N LEU A 201 -14.93 -7.03 -34.81
CA LEU A 201 -14.74 -7.72 -36.09
C LEU A 201 -15.64 -8.96 -36.24
N GLU A 202 -16.27 -9.43 -35.15
CA GLU A 202 -17.20 -10.57 -35.14
C GLU A 202 -18.66 -10.15 -34.91
N ALA A 203 -19.01 -8.89 -35.22
CA ALA A 203 -20.35 -8.34 -35.04
C ALA A 203 -21.36 -8.94 -36.04
N GLY A 204 -21.84 -10.15 -35.71
CA GLY A 204 -22.93 -10.86 -36.39
C GLY A 204 -23.75 -11.77 -35.48
N ALA A 205 -23.60 -11.72 -34.15
CA ALA A 205 -24.42 -12.52 -33.22
C ALA A 205 -24.68 -11.79 -31.89
N GLY A 206 -25.90 -11.93 -31.36
CA GLY A 206 -26.51 -11.11 -30.30
C GLY A 206 -25.91 -11.20 -28.88
N PRO A 207 -26.54 -10.49 -27.91
CA PRO A 207 -25.92 -10.14 -26.64
C PRO A 207 -26.04 -11.28 -25.62
N ALA A 208 -25.09 -12.21 -25.62
CA ALA A 208 -24.93 -13.22 -24.58
C ALA A 208 -23.48 -13.69 -24.34
N GLN A 209 -22.47 -12.95 -24.80
CA GLN A 209 -21.10 -13.51 -24.94
C GLN A 209 -20.01 -12.93 -24.02
N LEU A 210 -20.32 -12.02 -23.10
CA LEU A 210 -19.32 -11.53 -22.12
C LEU A 210 -18.75 -12.64 -21.21
N SER A 211 -19.40 -13.80 -21.12
CA SER A 211 -18.95 -14.94 -20.31
C SER A 211 -18.15 -16.01 -21.06
N ARG A 212 -18.02 -15.97 -22.39
CA ARG A 212 -17.47 -17.11 -23.16
C ARG A 212 -16.05 -16.94 -23.73
N SER A 213 -15.54 -15.71 -23.88
CA SER A 213 -14.23 -15.49 -24.51
C SER A 213 -13.02 -15.84 -23.63
N PHE A 214 -13.19 -16.08 -22.33
CA PHE A 214 -12.11 -16.51 -21.43
C PHE A 214 -11.98 -18.05 -21.30
N LEU A 215 -12.84 -18.83 -21.96
CA LEU A 215 -12.92 -20.30 -21.80
C LEU A 215 -12.35 -21.12 -22.97
N ALA A 216 -11.67 -20.53 -23.95
CA ALA A 216 -11.07 -21.30 -25.04
C ALA A 216 -9.66 -21.81 -24.66
N PRO A 217 -9.42 -23.14 -24.57
CA PRO A 217 -8.08 -23.68 -24.38
C PRO A 217 -7.35 -23.66 -25.72
N GLY A 218 -6.64 -22.56 -26.01
CA GLY A 218 -5.68 -22.53 -27.11
C GLY A 218 -4.47 -23.38 -26.74
N ARG A 219 -4.42 -24.63 -27.23
CA ARG A 219 -3.20 -25.44 -27.25
C ARG A 219 -2.09 -24.66 -27.97
N ARG A 220 -1.06 -24.27 -27.22
CA ARG A 220 0.30 -24.09 -27.74
C ARG A 220 1.21 -24.86 -26.82
N ASP A 221 1.74 -25.98 -27.32
CA ASP A 221 2.79 -26.73 -26.65
C ASP A 221 4.08 -25.89 -26.65
N PRO A 222 4.72 -25.65 -25.50
CA PRO A 222 6.14 -25.32 -25.46
C PRO A 222 6.91 -26.59 -25.07
N ALA A 223 7.84 -27.00 -25.94
CA ALA A 223 8.77 -28.09 -25.68
C ALA A 223 9.47 -27.91 -24.32
N GLU A 224 9.41 -28.95 -23.49
CA GLU A 224 10.01 -29.03 -22.15
C GLU A 224 11.55 -28.96 -22.23
N ALA A 225 12.13 -28.06 -21.44
CA ALA A 225 13.51 -28.18 -20.98
C ALA A 225 13.49 -28.66 -19.52
N PRO A 226 14.46 -29.49 -19.07
CA PRO A 226 14.34 -30.19 -17.80
C PRO A 226 14.43 -29.23 -16.63
N VAL A 227 13.45 -29.36 -15.73
CA VAL A 227 13.31 -28.58 -14.50
C VAL A 227 14.32 -29.08 -13.48
N ASP A 228 15.35 -28.28 -13.20
CA ASP A 228 16.25 -28.50 -12.08
C ASP A 228 15.56 -28.04 -10.79
N SER A 229 15.24 -29.00 -9.93
CA SER A 229 14.40 -28.87 -8.75
C SER A 229 15.23 -28.45 -7.53
N SER A 230 15.59 -27.17 -7.41
CA SER A 230 15.97 -26.58 -6.10
C SER A 230 16.12 -25.05 -6.03
N ALA A 231 15.91 -24.30 -7.12
CA ALA A 231 15.90 -22.84 -7.04
C ALA A 231 14.51 -22.35 -6.58
N LYS A 232 14.36 -21.98 -5.30
CA LYS A 232 13.24 -21.13 -4.86
C LYS A 232 13.25 -19.89 -5.77
N ASP A 233 12.23 -19.74 -6.62
CA ASP A 233 12.09 -18.59 -7.50
C ASP A 233 12.13 -17.32 -6.63
N GLY A 234 13.20 -16.52 -6.72
CA GLY A 234 13.47 -15.36 -5.86
C GLY A 234 12.42 -14.24 -5.97
N ARG A 235 11.34 -14.50 -6.71
CA ARG A 235 10.18 -13.64 -6.97
C ARG A 235 8.99 -13.92 -6.06
N GLN A 236 8.98 -15.06 -5.36
CA GLN A 236 7.91 -15.39 -4.42
C GLN A 236 7.94 -14.45 -3.20
N GLY A 237 6.78 -13.87 -2.86
CA GLY A 237 6.59 -12.94 -1.75
C GLY A 237 6.81 -11.47 -2.10
N GLN A 238 7.26 -11.13 -3.31
CA GLN A 238 7.56 -9.75 -3.69
C GLN A 238 6.32 -8.85 -3.70
N TRP A 239 5.20 -9.35 -4.23
CA TRP A 239 3.96 -8.57 -4.30
C TRP A 239 3.27 -8.50 -2.96
N LEU A 240 3.29 -9.60 -2.20
CA LEU A 240 2.78 -9.60 -0.83
C LEU A 240 3.52 -8.57 0.04
N ARG A 241 4.86 -8.59 0.01
CA ARG A 241 5.68 -7.59 0.72
C ARG A 241 5.32 -6.18 0.29
N ARG A 242 5.18 -5.93 -1.02
CA ARG A 242 4.85 -4.60 -1.53
C ARG A 242 3.46 -4.14 -1.09
N ARG A 243 2.45 -5.02 -1.11
CA ARG A 243 1.11 -4.72 -0.59
C ARG A 243 1.14 -4.43 0.91
N ARG A 244 1.94 -5.15 1.68
CA ARG A 244 2.15 -4.86 3.12
C ARG A 244 2.76 -3.47 3.35
N LEU A 245 3.82 -3.14 2.64
CA LEU A 245 4.46 -1.81 2.71
C LEU A 245 3.49 -0.70 2.34
N ASP A 246 2.88 -0.80 1.16
CA ASP A 246 1.96 0.22 0.66
C ASP A 246 0.71 0.33 1.55
N GLY A 247 0.19 -0.78 2.05
CA GLY A 247 -0.93 -0.84 2.97
C GLY A 247 -0.61 -0.15 4.29
N ALA A 248 0.54 -0.47 4.89
CA ALA A 248 0.96 0.11 6.16
C ALA A 248 1.26 1.61 6.06
N LEU A 249 1.79 2.07 4.92
CA LEU A 249 2.06 3.48 4.64
C LEU A 249 0.83 4.26 4.12
N ASN A 250 -0.33 3.61 3.98
CA ASN A 250 -1.52 4.17 3.33
C ASN A 250 -1.23 4.77 1.95
N ARG A 251 -0.32 4.14 1.20
CA ARG A 251 0.04 4.58 -0.13
C ARG A 251 -1.04 4.20 -1.12
N VAL A 252 -1.48 5.15 -1.92
CA VAL A 252 -2.50 4.97 -2.97
C VAL A 252 -2.02 5.59 -4.29
N PRO A 253 -2.44 5.09 -5.46
CA PRO A 253 -1.97 5.64 -6.73
C PRO A 253 -2.37 7.10 -6.92
N VAL A 254 -1.63 7.82 -7.77
CA VAL A 254 -1.89 9.24 -8.01
C VAL A 254 -3.32 9.45 -8.53
N GLY A 255 -3.99 10.46 -7.95
CA GLY A 255 -5.39 10.77 -8.26
C GLY A 255 -6.41 9.77 -7.67
N PHE A 256 -6.01 8.88 -6.76
CA PHE A 256 -6.93 7.93 -6.12
C PHE A 256 -8.14 8.61 -5.46
N TYR A 257 -7.95 9.66 -4.65
CA TYR A 257 -9.06 10.34 -4.00
C TYR A 257 -10.01 11.00 -5.03
N GLN A 258 -9.46 11.63 -6.07
CA GLN A 258 -10.24 12.19 -7.19
C GLN A 258 -11.08 11.13 -7.92
N LYS A 259 -10.55 9.90 -8.01
CA LYS A 259 -11.24 8.75 -8.58
C LYS A 259 -12.35 8.25 -7.65
N VAL A 260 -12.10 8.13 -6.34
CA VAL A 260 -13.11 7.78 -5.33
C VAL A 260 -14.26 8.78 -5.38
N TRP A 261 -13.95 10.08 -5.48
CA TRP A 261 -14.96 11.12 -5.64
C TRP A 261 -15.88 10.87 -6.83
N ARG A 262 -15.30 10.60 -8.01
CA ARG A 262 -16.07 10.29 -9.23
C ARG A 262 -16.94 9.04 -9.08
N ILE A 263 -16.48 8.05 -8.32
CA ILE A 263 -17.29 6.87 -7.99
C ILE A 263 -18.50 7.25 -7.13
N LEU A 264 -18.28 8.02 -6.07
CA LEU A 264 -19.34 8.48 -5.17
C LEU A 264 -20.39 9.37 -5.86
N GLN A 265 -20.03 10.05 -6.96
CA GLN A 265 -21.00 10.78 -7.77
C GLN A 265 -21.95 9.85 -8.57
N LYS A 266 -21.59 8.58 -8.72
CA LYS A 266 -22.37 7.59 -9.48
C LYS A 266 -23.04 6.51 -8.62
N CYS A 267 -22.76 6.42 -7.32
CA CYS A 267 -23.36 5.43 -6.42
C CYS A 267 -23.90 6.08 -5.13
N HIS A 268 -24.64 5.33 -4.30
CA HIS A 268 -25.11 5.86 -3.01
C HIS A 268 -23.98 5.98 -1.97
N GLY A 269 -22.94 5.16 -2.11
CA GLY A 269 -21.76 5.15 -1.26
C GLY A 269 -20.86 3.95 -1.55
N LEU A 270 -19.70 3.93 -0.92
CA LEU A 270 -18.79 2.79 -0.86
C LEU A 270 -18.83 2.18 0.54
N SER A 271 -19.01 0.87 0.64
CA SER A 271 -18.92 0.14 1.90
C SER A 271 -17.60 -0.62 1.98
N VAL A 272 -16.91 -0.50 3.12
CA VAL A 272 -15.65 -1.20 3.45
C VAL A 272 -15.81 -1.78 4.85
N GLU A 273 -15.86 -3.11 4.97
CA GLU A 273 -16.02 -3.80 6.27
C GLU A 273 -17.22 -3.28 7.08
N GLY A 274 -18.35 -3.03 6.39
CA GLY A 274 -19.57 -2.47 6.98
C GLY A 274 -19.55 -0.97 7.27
N PHE A 275 -18.43 -0.28 7.08
CA PHE A 275 -18.34 1.18 7.18
C PHE A 275 -18.63 1.83 5.84
N VAL A 276 -19.56 2.79 5.84
CA VAL A 276 -20.01 3.45 4.62
C VAL A 276 -19.37 4.82 4.46
N LEU A 277 -18.75 5.04 3.31
CA LEU A 277 -18.43 6.36 2.77
C LEU A 277 -19.60 6.81 1.89
N PRO A 278 -20.49 7.70 2.38
CA PRO A 278 -21.69 8.08 1.66
C PRO A 278 -21.40 9.04 0.51
N SER A 279 -22.25 9.02 -0.51
CA SER A 279 -22.22 9.99 -1.62
C SER A 279 -22.44 11.43 -1.17
N SER A 280 -23.13 11.66 -0.04
CA SER A 280 -23.33 13.00 0.53
C SER A 280 -22.03 13.72 0.85
N THR A 281 -20.94 12.99 1.12
CA THR A 281 -19.59 13.56 1.29
C THR A 281 -19.18 14.40 0.08
N THR A 282 -19.65 14.05 -1.13
CA THR A 282 -19.35 14.82 -2.35
C THR A 282 -20.11 16.15 -2.46
N ARG A 283 -21.14 16.36 -1.63
CA ARG A 283 -21.92 17.60 -1.57
C ARG A 283 -21.36 18.60 -0.56
N GLU A 284 -20.61 18.10 0.43
CA GLU A 284 -20.13 18.88 1.58
C GLU A 284 -18.65 19.31 1.47
N MET A 285 -17.92 18.74 0.52
CA MET A 285 -16.46 18.89 0.39
C MET A 285 -16.08 19.17 -1.06
N THR A 286 -14.78 19.18 -1.38
CA THR A 286 -14.28 19.12 -2.76
C THR A 286 -13.29 17.97 -2.92
N PRO A 287 -13.07 17.44 -4.14
CA PRO A 287 -12.23 16.26 -4.30
C PRO A 287 -10.74 16.51 -4.04
N GLY A 288 -10.32 17.78 -4.12
CA GLY A 288 -8.95 18.22 -3.80
C GLY A 288 -8.75 18.56 -2.33
N GLU A 289 -9.81 18.57 -1.53
CA GLU A 289 -9.71 18.90 -0.11
C GLU A 289 -9.16 17.75 0.73
N ILE A 290 -8.41 18.17 1.74
CA ILE A 290 -7.83 17.33 2.78
C ILE A 290 -8.92 16.54 3.50
N LYS A 291 -10.00 17.22 3.88
CA LYS A 291 -11.10 16.62 4.65
C LYS A 291 -11.67 15.38 3.95
N PHE A 292 -11.79 15.43 2.63
CA PHE A 292 -12.24 14.30 1.83
C PHE A 292 -11.23 13.14 1.88
N ALA A 293 -9.95 13.41 1.61
CA ALA A 293 -8.90 12.38 1.67
C ALA A 293 -8.82 11.70 3.05
N VAL A 294 -8.97 12.48 4.13
CA VAL A 294 -9.00 11.96 5.50
C VAL A 294 -10.19 11.05 5.76
N GLN A 295 -11.38 11.37 5.22
CA GLN A 295 -12.54 10.48 5.34
C GLN A 295 -12.34 9.16 4.58
N VAL A 296 -11.82 9.22 3.35
CA VAL A 296 -11.49 8.01 2.57
C VAL A 296 -10.46 7.15 3.31
N GLU A 297 -9.40 7.75 3.84
CA GLU A 297 -8.40 7.06 4.67
C GLU A 297 -9.01 6.45 5.93
N SER A 298 -9.91 7.16 6.62
CA SER A 298 -10.55 6.66 7.84
C SER A 298 -11.33 5.38 7.58
N VAL A 299 -12.02 5.30 6.44
CA VAL A 299 -12.76 4.11 6.02
C VAL A 299 -11.80 2.98 5.63
N LEU A 300 -10.75 3.24 4.84
CA LEU A 300 -9.75 2.22 4.48
C LEU A 300 -8.93 1.70 5.68
N ASN A 301 -8.67 2.55 6.68
CA ASN A 301 -7.95 2.18 7.90
C ASN A 301 -8.76 1.24 8.81
N ARG A 302 -10.06 1.04 8.55
CA ARG A 302 -10.87 0.02 9.24
C ARG A 302 -10.40 -1.39 8.92
N VAL A 303 -9.80 -1.59 7.74
CA VAL A 303 -9.19 -2.85 7.33
C VAL A 303 -7.85 -3.01 8.03
N PRO A 304 -7.67 -3.92 9.01
CA PRO A 304 -6.45 -3.99 9.82
C PRO A 304 -5.22 -4.48 9.04
N GLN A 305 -5.41 -5.50 8.19
CA GLN A 305 -4.34 -6.14 7.44
C GLN A 305 -3.92 -5.27 6.26
N PRO A 306 -2.65 -4.85 6.15
CA PRO A 306 -2.22 -3.93 5.11
C PRO A 306 -2.32 -4.52 3.69
N GLU A 307 -2.03 -5.81 3.52
CA GLU A 307 -2.18 -6.51 2.24
C GLU A 307 -3.64 -6.57 1.77
N TYR A 308 -4.57 -6.79 2.70
CA TYR A 308 -6.01 -6.79 2.42
C TYR A 308 -6.50 -5.39 2.06
N ARG A 309 -6.07 -4.37 2.82
CA ARG A 309 -6.35 -2.96 2.51
C ARG A 309 -5.91 -2.59 1.09
N GLN A 310 -4.80 -3.13 0.60
CA GLN A 310 -4.36 -2.87 -0.77
C GLN A 310 -5.25 -3.53 -1.82
N LEU A 311 -5.84 -4.70 -1.57
CA LEU A 311 -6.85 -5.26 -2.48
C LEU A 311 -8.10 -4.37 -2.55
N PHE A 312 -8.48 -3.68 -1.47
CA PHE A 312 -9.56 -2.68 -1.53
C PHE A 312 -9.18 -1.48 -2.40
N VAL A 313 -7.96 -0.96 -2.25
CA VAL A 313 -7.44 0.12 -3.10
C VAL A 313 -7.49 -0.30 -4.57
N GLU A 314 -7.05 -1.51 -4.89
CA GLU A 314 -7.10 -2.09 -6.23
C GLU A 314 -8.54 -2.25 -6.73
N ALA A 315 -9.45 -2.78 -5.91
CA ALA A 315 -10.86 -2.95 -6.26
C ALA A 315 -11.54 -1.61 -6.58
N ILE A 316 -11.29 -0.59 -5.74
CA ILE A 316 -11.78 0.78 -5.94
C ILE A 316 -11.23 1.37 -7.23
N LEU A 317 -9.97 1.11 -7.57
CA LEU A 317 -9.39 1.55 -8.84
C LEU A 317 -10.04 0.86 -10.03
N VAL A 318 -10.35 -0.43 -9.95
CA VAL A 318 -11.07 -1.14 -11.01
C VAL A 318 -12.48 -0.55 -11.19
N LEU A 319 -13.18 -0.20 -10.10
CA LEU A 319 -14.48 0.46 -10.18
C LEU A 319 -14.45 1.77 -10.97
N THR A 320 -13.30 2.46 -11.04
CA THR A 320 -13.20 3.70 -11.83
C THR A 320 -13.36 3.45 -13.33
N LEU A 321 -13.02 2.24 -13.80
CA LEU A 321 -13.19 1.86 -15.21
C LEU A 321 -14.67 1.88 -15.62
N LEU A 322 -15.59 1.61 -14.70
CA LEU A 322 -17.03 1.73 -14.93
C LEU A 322 -17.50 3.18 -14.94
N THR A 323 -16.87 4.03 -14.13
CA THR A 323 -17.29 5.42 -13.99
C THR A 323 -16.76 6.32 -15.08
N ASP A 324 -15.67 5.95 -15.75
CA ASP A 324 -15.11 6.68 -16.88
C ASP A 324 -15.93 6.50 -18.16
N ALA A 325 -16.82 5.51 -18.24
CA ALA A 325 -17.82 5.41 -19.30
C ALA A 325 -19.00 6.36 -19.01
N GLU A 326 -19.58 6.99 -20.04
CA GLU A 326 -20.83 7.77 -19.97
C GLU A 326 -22.07 6.86 -19.70
N GLY A 327 -21.93 5.90 -18.79
CA GLY A 327 -22.96 4.97 -18.39
C GLY A 327 -23.86 5.50 -17.26
N PRO A 328 -24.99 4.81 -17.02
CA PRO A 328 -25.95 5.15 -15.98
C PRO A 328 -25.33 5.11 -14.57
N SER A 329 -25.99 5.77 -13.62
CA SER A 329 -25.64 5.67 -12.20
C SER A 329 -25.63 4.20 -11.75
N ILE A 330 -24.60 3.82 -11.00
CA ILE A 330 -24.49 2.50 -10.34
C ILE A 330 -25.67 2.32 -9.36
N GLY A 331 -26.25 3.40 -8.84
CA GLY A 331 -27.57 3.37 -8.18
C GLY A 331 -27.63 2.68 -6.83
N GLY A 332 -26.59 1.98 -6.37
CA GLY A 332 -26.58 1.23 -5.10
C GLY A 332 -25.42 1.58 -4.17
N LEU A 333 -25.43 0.98 -2.97
CA LEU A 333 -24.25 0.92 -2.09
C LEU A 333 -23.31 -0.14 -2.66
N VAL A 334 -22.06 0.24 -2.97
CA VAL A 334 -21.08 -0.70 -3.52
C VAL A 334 -20.26 -1.28 -2.37
N ALA A 335 -20.49 -2.56 -2.06
CA ALA A 335 -19.71 -3.32 -1.07
C ALA A 335 -18.37 -3.76 -1.66
N VAL A 336 -17.29 -3.09 -1.26
CA VAL A 336 -15.94 -3.35 -1.81
C VAL A 336 -15.39 -4.68 -1.29
N ASP A 337 -15.67 -5.03 -0.03
CA ASP A 337 -15.33 -6.31 0.58
C ASP A 337 -15.87 -7.49 -0.24
N ARG A 338 -17.16 -7.44 -0.63
CA ARG A 338 -17.79 -8.44 -1.49
C ARG A 338 -17.09 -8.58 -2.84
N ILE A 339 -16.70 -7.47 -3.48
CA ILE A 339 -15.96 -7.52 -4.75
C ILE A 339 -14.63 -8.27 -4.57
N VAL A 340 -13.90 -7.97 -3.50
CA VAL A 340 -12.62 -8.64 -3.20
C VAL A 340 -12.83 -10.14 -2.94
N HIS A 341 -13.88 -10.52 -2.21
CA HIS A 341 -14.20 -11.93 -1.96
C HIS A 341 -14.61 -12.69 -3.23
N VAL A 342 -15.45 -12.10 -4.08
CA VAL A 342 -15.82 -12.69 -5.37
C VAL A 342 -14.58 -12.86 -6.26
N ALA A 343 -13.69 -11.86 -6.29
CA ALA A 343 -12.43 -11.96 -7.02
C ALA A 343 -11.54 -13.10 -6.47
N ASN A 344 -11.47 -13.24 -5.15
CA ASN A 344 -10.76 -14.33 -4.49
C ASN A 344 -11.33 -15.70 -4.83
N ASP A 345 -12.65 -15.86 -4.86
CA ASP A 345 -13.28 -17.13 -5.21
C ASP A 345 -13.04 -17.49 -6.69
N LEU A 346 -13.12 -16.50 -7.59
CA LEU A 346 -12.78 -16.69 -9.01
C LEU A 346 -11.31 -17.10 -9.18
N PHE A 347 -10.39 -16.43 -8.46
CA PHE A 347 -8.97 -16.78 -8.44
C PHE A 347 -8.76 -18.21 -7.93
N TYR A 348 -9.33 -18.53 -6.77
CA TYR A 348 -9.18 -19.82 -6.12
C TYR A 348 -9.69 -20.96 -7.01
N GLN A 349 -10.86 -20.80 -7.62
CA GLN A 349 -11.43 -21.80 -8.53
C GLN A 349 -10.54 -22.01 -9.76
N GLU A 350 -10.05 -20.94 -10.37
CA GLU A 350 -9.19 -21.04 -11.55
C GLU A 350 -7.85 -21.69 -11.22
N GLN A 351 -7.21 -21.34 -10.10
CA GLN A 351 -5.97 -21.99 -9.68
C GLN A 351 -6.17 -23.48 -9.38
N LYS A 352 -7.30 -23.86 -8.77
CA LYS A 352 -7.64 -25.25 -8.51
C LYS A 352 -7.84 -26.05 -9.81
N LEU A 353 -8.47 -25.45 -10.83
CA LEU A 353 -8.60 -26.05 -12.16
C LEU A 353 -7.25 -26.22 -12.88
N LEU A 354 -6.28 -25.35 -12.58
CA LEU A 354 -4.92 -25.43 -13.11
C LEU A 354 -4.02 -26.39 -12.34
N GLY A 355 -4.55 -27.10 -11.33
CA GLY A 355 -3.82 -28.12 -10.56
C GLY A 355 -3.05 -27.58 -9.37
N ALA A 356 -3.39 -26.40 -8.83
CA ALA A 356 -2.80 -25.94 -7.57
C ALA A 356 -3.34 -26.76 -6.37
N ASP A 357 -2.42 -27.27 -5.55
CA ASP A 357 -2.75 -28.06 -4.37
C ASP A 357 -3.26 -27.20 -3.20
N ASP A 358 -3.99 -27.80 -2.27
CA ASP A 358 -4.54 -27.12 -1.08
C ASP A 358 -3.50 -26.30 -0.25
N PRO A 359 -2.24 -26.75 -0.01
CA PRO A 359 -1.25 -25.92 0.66
C PRO A 359 -0.83 -24.68 -0.14
N MET A 360 -0.87 -24.73 -1.48
CA MET A 360 -0.62 -23.54 -2.31
C MET A 360 -1.79 -22.55 -2.21
N LEU A 361 -3.01 -23.04 -1.99
CA LEU A 361 -4.21 -22.22 -1.90
C LEU A 361 -4.60 -21.90 -0.45
N GLU A 362 -3.62 -21.90 0.46
CA GLU A 362 -3.84 -21.52 1.85
C GLU A 362 -4.51 -20.14 1.95
N ARG A 363 -5.56 -20.07 2.77
CA ARG A 363 -6.30 -18.83 3.03
C ARG A 363 -5.79 -18.20 4.32
N ASP A 364 -5.69 -16.88 4.31
CA ASP A 364 -5.49 -16.11 5.54
C ASP A 364 -6.71 -16.34 6.47
N PRO A 365 -6.50 -16.80 7.71
CA PRO A 365 -7.61 -17.12 8.61
C PRO A 365 -8.42 -15.89 9.05
N ALA A 366 -7.82 -14.69 9.04
CA ALA A 366 -8.49 -13.47 9.45
C ALA A 366 -9.35 -12.87 8.34
N THR A 367 -8.92 -13.01 7.07
CA THR A 367 -9.55 -12.34 5.92
C THR A 367 -10.21 -13.30 4.95
N GLY A 368 -9.92 -14.61 5.02
CA GLY A 368 -10.43 -15.62 4.09
C GLY A 368 -9.84 -15.54 2.67
N ILE A 369 -8.91 -14.61 2.42
CA ILE A 369 -8.27 -14.42 1.12
C ILE A 369 -7.11 -15.39 0.94
N CYS A 370 -6.99 -15.96 -0.26
CA CYS A 370 -5.89 -16.83 -0.63
C CYS A 370 -4.56 -16.06 -0.59
N LYS A 371 -3.55 -16.61 0.10
CA LYS A 371 -2.22 -15.99 0.22
C LYS A 371 -1.55 -15.81 -1.15
N LEU A 372 -1.80 -16.70 -2.09
CA LEU A 372 -1.32 -16.58 -3.47
C LEU A 372 -1.92 -15.37 -4.20
N LEU A 373 -3.17 -14.99 -3.90
CA LEU A 373 -3.76 -13.78 -4.47
C LEU A 373 -3.04 -12.54 -3.92
N TYR A 374 -2.71 -12.50 -2.62
CA TYR A 374 -1.91 -11.43 -2.04
C TYR A 374 -0.50 -11.32 -2.63
N ASP A 375 0.03 -12.37 -3.23
CA ASP A 375 1.33 -12.36 -3.89
C ASP A 375 1.24 -12.34 -5.43
N SER A 376 0.04 -12.22 -5.98
CA SER A 376 -0.15 -12.07 -7.42
C SER A 376 0.23 -10.65 -7.89
N ALA A 377 0.77 -10.52 -9.10
CA ALA A 377 0.99 -9.20 -9.70
C ALA A 377 -0.35 -8.45 -9.89
N PRO A 378 -0.38 -7.10 -9.87
CA PRO A 378 -1.62 -6.37 -10.12
C PRO A 378 -2.22 -6.66 -11.50
N SER A 379 -1.39 -6.77 -12.54
CA SER A 379 -1.83 -7.01 -13.93
C SER A 379 -1.33 -8.33 -14.49
N GLY A 380 -1.93 -8.77 -15.60
CA GLY A 380 -1.61 -10.01 -16.29
C GLY A 380 -2.69 -11.07 -16.10
N ARG A 381 -2.54 -12.21 -16.79
CA ARG A 381 -3.58 -13.27 -16.84
C ARG A 381 -4.06 -13.72 -15.46
N PHE A 382 -3.13 -13.91 -14.53
CA PHE A 382 -3.39 -14.34 -13.15
C PHE A 382 -3.23 -13.21 -12.13
N GLY A 383 -3.27 -11.95 -12.58
CA GLY A 383 -3.09 -10.79 -11.72
C GLY A 383 -4.36 -10.41 -10.95
N SER A 384 -4.20 -9.80 -9.78
CA SER A 384 -5.31 -9.44 -8.89
C SER A 384 -6.35 -8.54 -9.58
N MET A 385 -5.93 -7.54 -10.35
CA MET A 385 -6.84 -6.62 -11.05
C MET A 385 -7.69 -7.31 -12.11
N THR A 386 -7.21 -8.43 -12.69
CA THR A 386 -7.97 -9.23 -13.66
C THR A 386 -9.18 -9.88 -12.99
N TYR A 387 -8.96 -10.49 -11.81
CA TYR A 387 -10.04 -11.08 -11.02
C TYR A 387 -10.97 -10.04 -10.42
N LEU A 388 -10.43 -8.92 -9.96
CA LEU A 388 -11.22 -7.78 -9.49
C LEU A 388 -12.10 -7.22 -10.61
N SER A 389 -11.60 -7.13 -11.84
CA SER A 389 -12.39 -6.68 -12.99
C SER A 389 -13.55 -7.61 -13.31
N ARG A 390 -13.29 -8.93 -13.28
CA ARG A 390 -14.34 -9.95 -13.44
C ARG A 390 -15.37 -9.88 -12.31
N ALA A 391 -14.92 -9.74 -11.07
CA ALA A 391 -15.80 -9.62 -9.91
C ALA A 391 -16.67 -8.36 -9.97
N VAL A 392 -16.09 -7.23 -10.35
CA VAL A 392 -16.82 -5.98 -10.58
C VAL A 392 -17.88 -6.17 -11.66
N ALA A 393 -17.55 -6.76 -12.80
CA ALA A 393 -18.53 -7.03 -13.86
C ALA A 393 -19.69 -7.92 -13.38
N THR A 394 -19.41 -8.96 -12.58
CA THR A 394 -20.44 -9.81 -11.97
C THR A 394 -21.32 -9.03 -10.99
N CYS A 395 -20.72 -8.21 -10.12
CA CYS A 395 -21.47 -7.48 -9.09
C CYS A 395 -22.29 -6.31 -9.66
N VAL A 396 -21.87 -5.69 -10.77
CA VAL A 396 -22.60 -4.58 -11.41
C VAL A 396 -24.00 -4.99 -11.85
N HIS A 397 -24.20 -6.24 -12.28
CA HIS A 397 -25.52 -6.75 -12.62
C HIS A 397 -26.51 -6.73 -11.44
N GLU A 398 -26.01 -6.76 -10.22
CA GLU A 398 -26.84 -6.68 -9.00
C GLU A 398 -27.02 -5.25 -8.51
N PHE A 399 -26.10 -4.35 -8.83
CA PHE A 399 -26.17 -2.94 -8.43
C PHE A 399 -27.03 -2.09 -9.37
N LEU A 400 -27.10 -2.44 -10.65
CA LEU A 400 -27.97 -1.75 -11.60
C LEU A 400 -29.44 -1.91 -11.16
N PRO A 401 -30.25 -0.84 -11.22
CA PRO A 401 -31.66 -0.94 -10.91
C PRO A 401 -32.27 -2.03 -11.78
N SER A 402 -32.86 -3.05 -11.15
CA SER A 402 -33.63 -4.06 -11.85
C SER A 402 -34.61 -3.32 -12.75
N GLY A 403 -34.59 -3.58 -14.05
CA GLY A 403 -35.57 -3.04 -14.98
C GLY A 403 -36.95 -3.59 -14.63
N GLY A 404 -37.59 -3.01 -13.61
CA GLY A 404 -38.96 -3.25 -13.24
C GLY A 404 -39.87 -2.55 -14.24
N CYS A 405 -39.97 -3.12 -15.44
CA CYS A 405 -41.08 -2.86 -16.34
C CYS A 405 -41.85 -4.16 -16.52
N THR A 406 -42.62 -4.53 -15.50
CA THR A 406 -43.83 -5.32 -15.72
C THR A 406 -44.95 -4.35 -16.04
N THR A 407 -45.03 -3.95 -17.30
CA THR A 407 -46.31 -3.54 -17.89
C THR A 407 -47.16 -4.78 -18.04
N GLN A 408 -48.18 -4.92 -17.19
CA GLN A 408 -49.51 -5.36 -17.59
C GLN A 408 -50.53 -4.90 -16.55
#